data_AF-A0A841LUL8-F1
#
_entry.id   AF-A0A841LUL8-F1
#
_cell.length_a   1.000
_cell.length_b   1.000
_cell.length_c   1.000
_cell.angle_alpha   90.00
_cell.angle_beta   90.00
_cell.angle_gamma   90.00
#
_symmetry.space_group_name_H-M   'P 1'
#
loop_
_entity.id
_entity.type
_entity.pdbx_description
1 polymer ?
#
loop_
_entity_poly.entity_id
_entity_poly.type
_entity_poly.pdbx_seq_one_letter_code
_entity_poly.pdbx_strand_id
1 'polypeptide(L)'
;MIRQKIVGISAALAVGFGLAAIAPASAAGFTAEQATAGKKDYDANCAQCHGFKLEGPDAPGLVGKDIMANWDTAGGLFDFISVAMPPVAPGKLGDEAYLNIVSYIMSYNGAQPGDEPMVNDEDKLAAISLVDETAAGPAANAVADAGPVADTNVPQAYTWGKQLPGGPEPVAKAVPAGSSVPQAFTWGKELPTAN
;
A
#
# COMPACT_ATOMS: atom_id res chain seq x y z
N MET A 1 -82.27 0.31 -17.94
CA MET A 1 -81.71 -0.46 -16.83
C MET A 1 -80.25 -0.80 -17.17
N ILE A 2 -79.30 -0.13 -16.52
CA ILE A 2 -77.94 -0.54 -16.09
C ILE A 2 -77.22 -1.54 -17.05
N ARG A 3 -76.33 -1.15 -17.98
CA ARG A 3 -74.91 -0.68 -17.85
C ARG A 3 -74.02 -1.60 -16.99
N GLN A 4 -73.28 -2.52 -17.60
CA GLN A 4 -71.96 -2.94 -17.09
C GLN A 4 -70.98 -3.18 -18.26
N LYS A 5 -69.92 -2.37 -18.27
CA LYS A 5 -68.75 -2.49 -19.17
C LYS A 5 -67.70 -3.32 -18.43
N ILE A 6 -67.19 -4.38 -19.05
CA ILE A 6 -66.07 -5.17 -18.54
C ILE A 6 -64.79 -4.37 -18.80
N VAL A 7 -64.13 -3.93 -17.73
CA VAL A 7 -62.78 -3.37 -17.76
C VAL A 7 -61.84 -4.47 -17.28
N GLY A 8 -61.04 -5.02 -18.19
CA GLY A 8 -59.95 -5.93 -17.86
C GLY A 8 -58.75 -5.13 -17.34
N ILE A 9 -58.37 -5.36 -16.08
CA ILE A 9 -57.14 -4.85 -15.50
C ILE A 9 -56.10 -5.98 -15.59
N SER A 10 -55.18 -5.87 -16.53
CA SER A 10 -53.99 -6.73 -16.58
C SER A 10 -52.99 -6.23 -15.53
N ALA A 11 -52.78 -7.02 -14.47
CA ALA A 11 -51.72 -6.79 -13.50
C ALA A 11 -50.37 -7.23 -14.10
N ALA A 12 -49.51 -6.27 -14.44
CA ALA A 12 -48.12 -6.54 -14.76
C ALA A 12 -47.31 -6.64 -13.45
N LEU A 13 -46.86 -7.85 -13.10
CA LEU A 13 -45.88 -8.06 -12.04
C LEU A 13 -44.51 -7.56 -12.55
N ALA A 14 -44.09 -6.38 -12.10
CA ALA A 14 -42.70 -5.95 -12.24
C ALA A 14 -41.87 -6.62 -11.14
N VAL A 15 -41.10 -7.63 -11.49
CA VAL A 15 -40.05 -8.19 -10.62
C VAL A 15 -38.92 -7.18 -10.57
N GLY A 16 -38.88 -6.37 -9.51
CA GLY A 16 -37.76 -5.46 -9.24
C GLY A 16 -36.53 -6.27 -8.81
N PHE A 17 -35.51 -6.29 -9.66
CA PHE A 17 -34.16 -6.71 -9.28
C PHE A 17 -33.60 -5.64 -8.34
N GLY A 18 -33.60 -5.91 -7.03
CA GLY A 18 -32.97 -5.01 -6.06
C GLY A 18 -31.47 -4.94 -6.31
N LEU A 19 -30.95 -3.76 -6.65
CA LEU A 19 -29.53 -3.48 -6.48
C LEU A 19 -29.26 -3.55 -4.97
N ALA A 20 -28.53 -4.56 -4.52
CA ALA A 20 -27.93 -4.53 -3.20
C ALA A 20 -26.98 -3.34 -3.15
N ALA A 21 -27.31 -2.34 -2.34
CA ALA A 21 -26.39 -1.25 -2.03
C ALA A 21 -25.16 -1.87 -1.35
N ILE A 22 -24.00 -1.75 -1.99
CA ILE A 22 -22.72 -1.98 -1.33
C ILE A 22 -22.63 -0.87 -0.28
N ALA A 23 -22.85 -1.21 0.99
CA ALA A 23 -22.62 -0.27 2.08
C ALA A 23 -21.16 0.22 1.97
N PRO A 24 -20.88 1.52 2.15
CA PRO A 24 -19.50 1.97 2.26
C PRO A 24 -18.85 1.15 3.38
N ALA A 25 -17.66 0.61 3.11
CA ALA A 25 -16.83 0.06 4.16
C ALA A 25 -16.76 1.09 5.30
N SER A 26 -16.87 0.65 6.54
CA SER A 26 -16.66 1.51 7.70
C SER A 26 -15.34 2.26 7.52
N ALA A 27 -15.32 3.54 7.89
CA ALA A 27 -14.08 4.29 7.92
C ALA A 27 -13.16 3.64 8.97
N ALA A 28 -11.98 3.19 8.56
CA ALA A 28 -11.11 2.34 9.37
C ALA A 28 -10.36 3.07 10.50
N GLY A 29 -10.85 4.22 10.95
CA GLY A 29 -10.27 4.98 12.07
C GLY A 29 -8.90 5.60 11.77
N PHE A 30 -8.61 5.97 10.52
CA PHE A 30 -7.41 6.73 10.13
C PHE A 30 -7.68 7.59 8.89
N THR A 31 -6.86 8.63 8.65
CA THR A 31 -6.95 9.46 7.44
C THR A 31 -6.00 9.04 6.31
N ALA A 32 -6.31 9.46 5.08
CA ALA A 32 -5.43 9.21 3.93
C ALA A 32 -4.04 9.85 4.11
N GLU A 33 -3.94 10.98 4.81
CA GLU A 33 -2.68 11.63 5.15
C GLU A 33 -1.85 10.76 6.09
N GLN A 34 -2.46 10.12 7.09
CA GLN A 34 -1.76 9.20 7.99
C GLN A 34 -1.24 7.97 7.27
N ALA A 35 -2.01 7.38 6.36
CA ALA A 35 -1.53 6.26 5.55
C ALA A 35 -0.38 6.68 4.62
N THR A 36 -0.43 7.90 4.07
CA THR A 36 0.62 8.44 3.21
C THR A 36 1.92 8.73 3.99
N ALA A 37 1.81 9.37 5.16
CA ALA A 37 2.93 9.57 6.07
C ALA A 37 3.50 8.23 6.55
N GLY A 38 2.62 7.28 6.86
CA GLY A 38 2.96 5.94 7.30
C GLY A 38 3.77 5.17 6.28
N LYS A 39 3.45 5.31 4.99
CA LYS A 39 4.25 4.71 3.92
C LYS A 39 5.69 5.26 3.94
N LYS A 40 5.85 6.57 4.09
CA LYS A 40 7.17 7.21 4.15
C LYS A 40 7.97 6.69 5.36
N ASP A 41 7.35 6.61 6.53
CA ASP A 41 7.99 6.14 7.74
C ASP A 41 8.31 4.64 7.68
N TYR A 42 7.41 3.84 7.11
CA TYR A 42 7.61 2.42 6.85
C TYR A 42 8.77 2.18 5.89
N ASP A 43 8.83 2.90 4.76
CA ASP A 43 9.90 2.77 3.77
C ASP A 43 11.26 3.08 4.38
N ALA A 44 11.33 4.04 5.30
CA ALA A 44 12.56 4.46 5.98
C ALA A 44 13.00 3.51 7.12
N ASN A 45 12.06 2.84 7.79
CA ASN A 45 12.34 2.15 9.06
C ASN A 45 12.04 0.65 9.08
N CYS A 46 11.21 0.16 8.15
CA CYS A 46 10.65 -1.19 8.20
C CYS A 46 10.92 -1.97 6.90
N ALA A 47 10.83 -1.32 5.75
CA ALA A 47 10.86 -1.95 4.44
C ALA A 47 12.16 -2.70 4.12
N GLN A 48 13.29 -2.33 4.75
CA GLN A 48 14.56 -3.05 4.56
C GLN A 48 14.47 -4.53 4.94
N CYS A 49 13.61 -4.90 5.91
CA CYS A 49 13.43 -6.29 6.33
C CYS A 49 12.05 -6.85 5.95
N HIS A 50 11.00 -6.03 6.09
CA HIS A 50 9.62 -6.44 5.80
C HIS A 50 9.20 -6.26 4.34
N GLY A 51 10.08 -5.68 3.49
CA GLY A 51 9.84 -5.45 2.07
C GLY A 51 8.98 -4.21 1.78
N PHE A 52 9.19 -3.57 0.63
CA PHE A 52 8.47 -2.36 0.21
C PHE A 52 7.00 -2.60 -0.11
N LYS A 53 6.62 -3.87 -0.30
CA LYS A 53 5.25 -4.33 -0.53
C LYS A 53 4.75 -5.20 0.62
N LEU A 54 5.37 -5.08 1.81
CA LEU A 54 5.01 -5.82 3.01
C LEU A 54 5.16 -7.34 2.83
N GLU A 55 5.94 -7.78 1.84
CA GLU A 55 6.02 -9.17 1.39
C GLU A 55 6.94 -10.03 2.26
N GLY A 56 7.78 -9.42 3.10
CA GLY A 56 8.61 -10.11 4.08
C GLY A 56 9.69 -11.04 3.50
N PRO A 57 10.67 -10.53 2.73
CA PRO A 57 11.75 -11.36 2.20
C PRO A 57 12.72 -11.82 3.31
N ASP A 58 12.97 -10.97 4.31
CA ASP A 58 13.96 -11.19 5.37
C ASP A 58 13.36 -11.15 6.80
N ALA A 59 12.07 -10.80 6.92
CA ALA A 59 11.27 -10.75 8.14
C ALA A 59 9.82 -11.17 7.82
N PRO A 60 8.93 -11.42 8.80
CA PRO A 60 7.56 -11.80 8.52
C PRO A 60 6.85 -10.80 7.60
N GLY A 61 6.09 -11.33 6.62
CA GLY A 61 5.22 -10.50 5.79
C GLY A 61 4.13 -9.83 6.63
N LEU A 62 3.73 -8.63 6.21
CA LEU A 62 2.73 -7.79 6.87
C LEU A 62 1.45 -7.64 6.03
N VAL A 63 1.26 -8.56 5.08
CA VAL A 63 0.15 -8.57 4.12
C VAL A 63 -0.67 -9.86 4.24
N GLY A 64 -1.99 -9.73 4.21
CA GLY A 64 -2.94 -10.85 4.23
C GLY A 64 -3.83 -10.89 5.48
N LYS A 65 -5.00 -11.50 5.34
CA LYS A 65 -6.04 -11.57 6.40
C LYS A 65 -5.53 -12.31 7.64
N ASP A 66 -4.84 -13.40 7.39
CA ASP A 66 -4.20 -14.26 8.38
C ASP A 66 -3.09 -13.52 9.15
N ILE A 67 -2.44 -12.54 8.53
CA ILE A 67 -1.49 -11.67 9.22
C ILE A 67 -2.20 -10.64 10.09
N MET A 68 -3.25 -10.00 9.57
CA MET A 68 -4.06 -9.02 10.33
C MET A 68 -4.74 -9.64 11.54
N ALA A 69 -5.13 -10.92 11.45
CA ALA A 69 -5.70 -11.68 12.56
C ALA A 69 -4.71 -11.95 13.70
N ASN A 70 -3.39 -11.81 13.52
CA ASN A 70 -2.42 -12.01 14.63
C ASN A 70 -2.49 -10.90 15.70
N TRP A 71 -3.06 -9.76 15.35
CA TRP A 71 -3.06 -8.57 16.20
C TRP A 71 -4.46 -8.22 16.71
N ASP A 72 -5.50 -8.80 16.13
CA ASP A 72 -6.94 -8.53 16.32
C ASP A 72 -7.36 -7.08 16.04
N THR A 73 -6.68 -6.10 16.64
CA THR A 73 -7.01 -4.68 16.63
C THR A 73 -5.83 -3.80 16.24
N ALA A 74 -6.10 -2.57 15.82
CA ALA A 74 -5.05 -1.58 15.54
C ALA A 74 -4.18 -1.32 16.78
N GLY A 75 -4.78 -1.34 17.97
CA GLY A 75 -4.08 -1.27 19.26
C GLY A 75 -3.07 -2.39 19.45
N GLY A 76 -3.47 -3.64 19.18
CA GLY A 76 -2.57 -4.79 19.30
C GLY A 76 -1.33 -4.68 18.39
N LEU A 77 -1.52 -4.18 17.16
CA LEU A 77 -0.41 -3.93 16.25
C LEU A 77 0.46 -2.75 16.73
N PHE A 78 -0.16 -1.62 17.12
CA PHE A 78 0.54 -0.43 17.62
C PHE A 78 1.40 -0.75 18.84
N ASP A 79 0.85 -1.45 19.82
CA ASP A 79 1.55 -1.84 21.06
C ASP A 79 2.80 -2.66 20.74
N PHE A 80 2.68 -3.63 19.85
CA PHE A 80 3.83 -4.45 19.47
C PHE A 80 4.91 -3.65 18.77
N ILE A 81 4.56 -2.89 17.71
CA ILE A 81 5.58 -2.19 16.93
C ILE A 81 6.24 -1.06 17.70
N SER A 82 5.50 -0.40 18.61
CA SER A 82 6.04 0.69 19.43
C SER A 82 7.03 0.20 20.49
N VAL A 83 6.95 -1.06 20.94
CA VAL A 83 7.88 -1.59 21.96
C VAL A 83 8.95 -2.53 21.40
N ALA A 84 8.70 -3.18 20.26
CA ALA A 84 9.58 -4.21 19.71
C ALA A 84 10.30 -3.79 18.42
N MET A 85 9.80 -2.76 17.73
CA MET A 85 10.33 -2.36 16.42
C MET A 85 10.88 -0.92 16.41
N PRO A 86 11.87 -0.64 15.56
CA PRO A 86 12.73 -1.60 14.86
C PRO A 86 13.68 -2.34 15.82
N PRO A 87 14.15 -3.57 15.52
CA PRO A 87 14.87 -4.41 16.50
C PRO A 87 16.16 -3.79 17.06
N VAL A 88 16.84 -2.97 16.24
CA VAL A 88 18.09 -2.31 16.63
C VAL A 88 17.87 -1.04 17.46
N ALA A 89 16.64 -0.53 17.51
CA ALA A 89 16.26 0.62 18.30
C ALA A 89 14.74 0.65 18.52
N PRO A 90 14.22 -0.20 19.42
CA PRO A 90 12.78 -0.28 19.69
C PRO A 90 12.23 1.03 20.27
N GLY A 91 11.02 1.41 19.85
CA GLY A 91 10.31 2.60 20.35
C GLY A 91 10.87 3.96 19.93
N LYS A 92 11.89 3.99 19.06
CA LYS A 92 12.58 5.26 18.73
C LYS A 92 11.77 6.24 17.87
N LEU A 93 10.70 5.80 17.22
CA LEU A 93 10.02 6.61 16.18
C LEU A 93 9.01 7.60 16.76
N GLY A 94 8.54 7.36 17.98
CA GLY A 94 7.46 8.14 18.61
C GLY A 94 6.07 7.75 18.12
N ASP A 95 5.06 8.05 18.94
CA ASP A 95 3.69 7.56 18.75
C ASP A 95 3.09 7.94 17.40
N GLU A 96 3.25 9.19 16.96
CA GLU A 96 2.71 9.68 15.69
C GLU A 96 3.21 8.85 14.50
N ALA A 97 4.51 8.55 14.45
CA ALA A 97 5.09 7.74 13.38
C ALA A 97 4.57 6.29 13.43
N TYR A 98 4.40 5.70 14.61
CA TYR A 98 3.84 4.36 14.73
C TYR A 98 2.36 4.31 14.33
N LEU A 99 1.54 5.29 14.72
CA LEU A 99 0.13 5.38 14.28
C LEU A 99 0.02 5.53 12.77
N ASN A 100 0.88 6.35 12.16
CA ASN A 100 0.97 6.49 10.72
C ASN A 100 1.34 5.15 10.06
N ILE A 101 2.34 4.44 10.58
CA ILE A 101 2.74 3.11 10.08
C ILE A 101 1.59 2.09 10.19
N VAL A 102 0.85 2.05 11.30
CA VAL A 102 -0.34 1.20 11.43
C VAL A 102 -1.38 1.55 10.35
N SER A 103 -1.67 2.83 10.16
CA SER A 103 -2.59 3.33 9.14
C SER A 103 -2.17 2.89 7.73
N TYR A 104 -0.87 2.93 7.42
CA TYR A 104 -0.34 2.44 6.15
C TYR A 104 -0.51 0.93 5.99
N ILE A 105 -0.17 0.14 7.00
CA ILE A 105 -0.31 -1.33 6.95
C ILE A 105 -1.79 -1.71 6.73
N MET A 106 -2.71 -1.05 7.44
CA MET A 106 -4.15 -1.25 7.26
C MET A 106 -4.59 -0.90 5.84
N SER A 107 -4.22 0.29 5.34
CA SER A 107 -4.54 0.71 3.98
C SER A 107 -3.99 -0.25 2.92
N TYR A 108 -2.76 -0.73 3.10
CA TYR A 108 -2.16 -1.74 2.22
C TYR A 108 -2.97 -3.04 2.18
N ASN A 109 -3.53 -3.42 3.32
CA ASN A 109 -4.35 -4.61 3.47
C ASN A 109 -5.83 -4.39 3.11
N GLY A 110 -6.21 -3.23 2.56
CA GLY A 110 -7.53 -2.98 1.99
C GLY A 110 -8.46 -2.14 2.86
N ALA A 111 -8.01 -1.69 4.03
CA ALA A 111 -8.78 -0.77 4.86
C ALA A 111 -8.95 0.60 4.16
N GLN A 112 -10.15 1.18 4.28
CA GLN A 112 -10.47 2.45 3.64
C GLN A 112 -10.24 3.62 4.63
N PRO A 113 -9.52 4.67 4.22
CA PRO A 113 -9.35 5.85 5.06
C PRO A 113 -10.69 6.56 5.28
N GLY A 114 -10.82 7.22 6.43
CA GLY A 114 -11.91 8.14 6.75
C GLY A 114 -11.41 9.54 7.08
N ASP A 115 -12.27 10.31 7.74
CA ASP A 115 -12.00 11.71 8.11
C ASP A 115 -11.49 11.87 9.56
N GLU A 116 -11.63 10.83 10.40
CA GLU A 116 -11.13 10.87 11.78
C GLU A 116 -9.68 10.35 11.83
N PRO A 117 -8.74 11.14 12.38
CA PRO A 117 -7.37 10.66 12.55
C PRO A 117 -7.29 9.60 13.64
N MET A 118 -6.46 8.59 13.38
CA MET A 118 -6.01 7.65 14.39
C MET A 118 -5.20 8.41 15.44
N VAL A 119 -5.53 8.22 16.71
CA VAL A 119 -4.87 8.87 17.85
C VAL A 119 -4.38 7.81 18.82
N ASN A 120 -3.35 8.13 19.62
CA ASN A 120 -2.86 7.26 20.68
C ASN A 120 -3.82 7.31 21.88
N ASP A 121 -4.96 6.64 21.72
CA ASP A 121 -5.98 6.45 22.74
C ASP A 121 -6.33 4.95 22.77
N GLU A 122 -6.14 4.33 23.92
CA GLU A 122 -6.23 2.87 24.12
C GLU A 122 -7.60 2.33 23.70
N ASP A 123 -8.67 2.98 24.16
CA ASP A 123 -10.05 2.55 23.88
C ASP A 123 -10.37 2.68 22.38
N LYS A 124 -9.94 3.78 21.75
CA LYS A 124 -10.14 3.98 20.31
C LYS A 124 -9.37 2.97 19.47
N LEU A 125 -8.11 2.70 19.81
CA LEU A 125 -7.28 1.75 19.06
C LEU A 125 -7.76 0.31 19.23
N ALA A 126 -8.26 -0.06 20.42
CA ALA A 126 -8.85 -1.36 20.67
C ALA A 126 -10.20 -1.57 19.94
N ALA A 127 -10.92 -0.50 19.61
CA ALA A 127 -12.18 -0.58 18.87
C ALA A 127 -12.01 -0.87 17.37
N ILE A 128 -10.80 -0.66 16.81
CA ILE A 128 -10.54 -0.83 15.38
C ILE A 128 -10.14 -2.29 15.12
N SER A 129 -11.08 -3.09 14.61
CA SER A 129 -10.86 -4.50 14.23
C SER A 129 -10.05 -4.61 12.93
N LEU A 130 -8.84 -5.16 12.99
CA LEU A 130 -8.01 -5.31 11.78
C LEU A 130 -8.60 -6.33 10.82
N VAL A 131 -9.25 -7.39 11.32
CA VAL A 131 -9.85 -8.43 10.48
C VAL A 131 -11.02 -7.87 9.68
N ASP A 132 -11.86 -7.03 10.31
CA ASP A 132 -13.02 -6.45 9.64
C ASP A 132 -12.61 -5.34 8.68
N GLU A 133 -11.76 -4.42 9.12
CA GLU A 133 -11.34 -3.28 8.31
C GLU A 133 -10.50 -3.71 7.08
N THR A 134 -9.76 -4.81 7.18
CA THR A 134 -8.96 -5.35 6.06
C THR A 134 -9.62 -6.50 5.31
N ALA A 135 -10.93 -6.74 5.53
CA ALA A 135 -11.64 -7.85 4.91
C ALA A 135 -11.64 -7.82 3.37
N ALA A 136 -11.52 -6.63 2.78
CA ALA A 136 -11.36 -6.45 1.33
C ALA A 136 -10.05 -7.06 0.80
N GLY A 137 -9.05 -7.23 1.67
CA GLY A 137 -7.72 -7.70 1.35
C GLY A 137 -6.94 -6.71 0.49
N PRO A 138 -5.65 -7.02 0.20
CA PRO A 138 -4.80 -6.23 -0.69
C PRO A 138 -5.25 -6.39 -2.15
N ALA A 139 -6.43 -5.88 -2.51
CA ALA A 139 -6.98 -5.97 -3.86
C ALA A 139 -6.89 -4.65 -4.64
N ALA A 140 -6.37 -3.55 -4.05
CA ALA A 140 -6.56 -2.21 -4.58
C ALA A 140 -5.32 -1.29 -4.69
N ASN A 141 -4.15 -1.63 -4.11
CA ASN A 141 -3.01 -0.69 -4.16
C ASN A 141 -2.22 -0.70 -5.48
N ALA A 142 -2.58 -1.54 -6.45
CA ALA A 142 -2.03 -1.45 -7.82
C ALA A 142 -2.55 -0.23 -8.61
N VAL A 143 -3.67 0.38 -8.19
CA VAL A 143 -4.24 1.56 -8.87
C VAL A 143 -3.96 2.89 -8.17
N ALA A 144 -3.42 2.88 -6.94
CA ALA A 144 -3.00 4.08 -6.22
C ALA A 144 -1.53 4.49 -6.48
N ASP A 145 -0.73 3.60 -7.09
CA ASP A 145 0.61 3.93 -7.60
C ASP A 145 0.57 4.63 -8.97
N ALA A 146 -0.60 4.67 -9.62
CA ALA A 146 -0.84 5.50 -10.80
C ALA A 146 -1.25 6.91 -10.39
N GLY A 147 -0.31 7.67 -9.81
CA GLY A 147 -0.39 9.13 -9.84
C GLY A 147 -0.54 9.62 -11.29
N PRO A 148 -0.97 10.88 -11.53
CA PRO A 148 -1.07 11.39 -12.89
C PRO A 148 0.28 11.23 -13.58
N VAL A 149 0.30 10.50 -14.69
CA VAL A 149 1.46 10.46 -15.59
C VAL A 149 1.61 11.85 -16.23
N ALA A 150 2.15 12.79 -15.47
CA ALA A 150 2.55 14.09 -15.93
C ALA A 150 3.95 13.95 -16.54
N ASP A 151 3.97 13.99 -17.88
CA ASP A 151 5.08 14.31 -18.78
C ASP A 151 6.49 13.76 -18.49
N THR A 152 6.77 12.66 -19.18
CA THR A 152 7.90 12.46 -20.11
C THR A 152 9.22 13.21 -19.86
N ASN A 153 10.03 12.76 -18.91
CA ASN A 153 11.50 12.80 -19.09
C ASN A 153 12.29 11.83 -18.19
N VAL A 154 12.01 10.53 -18.29
CA VAL A 154 12.89 9.50 -17.73
C VAL A 154 13.92 9.09 -18.80
N PRO A 155 15.23 9.26 -18.58
CA PRO A 155 16.24 8.74 -19.48
C PRO A 155 16.07 7.21 -19.61
N GLN A 156 16.01 6.72 -20.85
CA GLN A 156 15.78 5.30 -21.22
C GLN A 156 16.94 4.35 -20.80
N ALA A 157 17.56 4.54 -19.64
CA ALA A 157 18.77 3.86 -19.23
C ALA A 157 18.55 2.52 -18.49
N TYR A 158 17.34 1.95 -18.47
CA TYR A 158 17.06 0.73 -17.70
C TYR A 158 16.43 -0.42 -18.50
N THR A 159 16.70 -0.53 -19.80
CA THR A 159 16.53 -1.82 -20.48
C THR A 159 17.88 -2.51 -20.56
N TRP A 160 17.97 -3.66 -19.89
CA TRP A 160 19.13 -4.56 -19.83
C TRP A 160 19.43 -5.14 -21.22
N GLY A 161 19.93 -4.31 -22.14
CA GLY A 161 20.43 -4.70 -23.45
C GLY A 161 19.42 -5.22 -24.48
N LYS A 162 18.11 -4.95 -24.35
CA LYS A 162 17.13 -5.30 -25.40
C LYS A 162 16.33 -4.11 -25.91
N GLN A 163 16.34 -3.94 -27.23
CA GLN A 163 15.51 -3.00 -27.99
C GLN A 163 14.07 -3.51 -28.09
N LEU A 164 13.09 -2.62 -27.89
CA LEU A 164 11.67 -2.93 -28.08
C LEU A 164 11.28 -2.93 -29.58
N PRO A 165 10.29 -3.75 -29.99
CA PRO A 165 9.80 -3.77 -31.36
C PRO A 165 9.19 -2.42 -31.77
N GLY A 166 9.66 -1.85 -32.89
CA GLY A 166 9.10 -0.62 -33.48
C GLY A 166 9.79 0.70 -33.10
N GLY A 167 10.84 0.67 -32.26
CA GLY A 167 11.69 1.84 -32.02
C GLY A 167 12.74 2.05 -33.11
N PRO A 168 13.20 3.30 -33.37
CA PRO A 168 14.31 3.54 -34.29
C PRO A 168 15.58 2.81 -33.82
N GLU A 169 16.37 2.26 -34.75
CA GLU A 169 17.66 1.64 -34.41
C GLU A 169 18.58 2.65 -33.70
N PRO A 170 19.28 2.27 -32.61
CA PRO A 170 20.19 3.18 -31.96
C PRO A 170 21.40 3.38 -32.87
N VAL A 171 21.62 4.62 -33.31
CA VAL A 171 22.85 4.99 -34.00
C VAL A 171 24.01 4.94 -33.01
N ALA A 172 24.84 3.90 -33.14
CA ALA A 172 26.05 3.74 -32.35
C ALA A 172 27.00 4.93 -32.59
N LYS A 173 27.22 5.75 -31.55
CA LYS A 173 28.36 6.67 -31.53
C LYS A 173 29.55 5.94 -30.93
N ALA A 174 30.64 5.88 -31.69
CA ALA A 174 31.92 5.37 -31.23
C ALA A 174 32.41 6.18 -30.01
N VAL A 175 32.86 5.48 -28.97
CA VAL A 175 33.59 6.06 -27.82
C VAL A 175 34.96 5.38 -27.76
N PRO A 176 36.06 6.14 -27.60
CA PRO A 176 37.42 5.67 -27.87
C PRO A 176 38.00 4.81 -26.74
N ALA A 177 39.06 4.07 -27.08
CA ALA A 177 39.82 3.25 -26.16
C ALA A 177 40.48 4.09 -25.04
N GLY A 178 40.11 3.80 -23.80
CA GLY A 178 40.70 4.38 -22.60
C GLY A 178 39.97 3.88 -21.35
N SER A 179 40.62 3.00 -20.60
CA SER A 179 40.16 2.34 -19.37
C SER A 179 39.83 3.31 -18.23
N SER A 180 38.68 3.13 -17.57
CA SER A 180 38.57 3.16 -16.10
C SER A 180 37.21 2.58 -15.69
N VAL A 181 37.22 1.56 -14.84
CA VAL A 181 36.00 1.04 -14.18
C VAL A 181 35.57 2.09 -13.14
N PRO A 182 34.30 2.52 -13.12
CA PRO A 182 33.86 3.55 -12.18
C PRO A 182 33.92 3.05 -10.73
N GLN A 183 34.59 3.83 -9.89
CA GLN A 183 34.87 3.62 -8.45
C GLN A 183 33.60 3.65 -7.55
N ALA A 184 32.41 3.40 -8.10
CA ALA A 184 31.14 3.58 -7.39
C ALA A 184 30.80 2.45 -6.39
N PHE A 185 31.67 1.46 -6.21
CA PHE A 185 31.35 0.24 -5.45
C PHE A 185 32.04 0.08 -4.09
N THR A 186 32.76 1.09 -3.58
CA THR A 186 33.57 0.89 -2.36
C THR A 186 33.19 1.71 -1.12
N TRP A 187 32.10 2.50 -1.13
CA TRP A 187 31.52 3.18 0.06
C TRP A 187 32.50 3.48 1.21
N GLY A 188 33.64 4.12 0.89
CA GLY A 188 34.59 4.64 1.86
C GLY A 188 35.78 3.75 2.32
N LYS A 189 36.10 2.61 1.68
CA LYS A 189 37.39 1.93 1.93
C LYS A 189 38.25 1.83 0.67
N GLU A 190 39.50 2.32 0.75
CA GLU A 190 40.53 2.07 -0.27
C GLU A 190 40.92 0.59 -0.28
N LEU A 191 41.04 0.02 -1.48
CA LEU A 191 41.54 -1.35 -1.65
C LEU A 191 43.07 -1.37 -1.56
N PRO A 192 43.68 -2.38 -0.92
CA PRO A 192 45.14 -2.49 -0.87
C PRO A 192 45.70 -2.74 -2.28
N THR A 193 46.75 -2.00 -2.64
CA THR A 193 47.48 -2.22 -3.89
C THR A 193 48.28 -3.51 -3.79
N ALA A 194 48.06 -4.45 -4.70
CA ALA A 194 48.93 -5.60 -4.88
C ALA A 194 50.31 -5.12 -5.40
N ASN A 195 51.39 -5.55 -4.73
CA ASN A 195 52.73 -5.58 -5.32
C ASN A 195 52.90 -6.85 -6.15
#